data_AF-A0A6B3GEE9-F1
#
_entry.id   AF-A0A6B3GEE9-F1
#
_cell.length_a   1.000
_cell.length_b   1.000
_cell.length_c   1.000
_cell.angle_alpha   90.00
_cell.angle_beta   90.00
_cell.angle_gamma   90.00
#
_symmetry.space_group_name_H-M   'P 1'
#
loop_
_entity.id
_entity.type
_entity.pdbx_description
1 polymer ?
#
loop_
_entity_poly.entity_id
_entity_poly.type
_entity_poly.pdbx_seq_one_letter_code
_entity_poly.pdbx_strand_id
1 'polypeptide(L)'
;LRNARHANAMAQRLAEGVRAIDGVEILHPVQANAVFARLPHAVTERLQERFRFYFWDEAAGDVRWMCSFDTGEDDVDAFLQALKEEMAR
;
A
#
# COMPACT_ATOMS: atom_id res chain seq x y z
N LEU A 1 -14.45 -17.18 -6.85
CA LEU A 1 -12.98 -17.35 -6.75
C LEU A 1 -12.17 -16.40 -7.64
N ARG A 2 -12.62 -16.01 -8.85
CA ARG A 2 -11.86 -15.09 -9.73
C ARG A 2 -11.55 -13.73 -9.09
N ASN A 3 -12.56 -13.12 -8.46
CA ASN A 3 -12.44 -11.80 -7.82
C ASN A 3 -11.44 -11.78 -6.66
N ALA A 4 -11.42 -12.83 -5.82
CA ALA A 4 -10.48 -12.97 -4.73
C ALA A 4 -9.04 -13.18 -5.23
N ARG A 5 -8.85 -13.96 -6.30
CA ARG A 5 -7.52 -14.15 -6.91
C ARG A 5 -6.95 -12.85 -7.47
N HIS A 6 -7.79 -12.05 -8.13
CA HIS A 6 -7.38 -10.73 -8.64
C HIS A 6 -6.95 -9.79 -7.52
N ALA A 7 -7.79 -9.63 -6.49
CA ALA A 7 -7.48 -8.78 -5.35
C ALA A 7 -6.18 -9.21 -4.64
N ASN A 8 -5.96 -10.52 -4.47
CA ASN A 8 -4.72 -11.05 -3.90
C ASN A 8 -3.50 -10.78 -4.79
N ALA A 9 -3.65 -10.93 -6.11
CA ALA A 9 -2.55 -10.65 -7.06
C ALA A 9 -2.13 -9.17 -7.02
N MET A 10 -3.08 -8.24 -6.92
CA MET A 10 -2.77 -6.80 -6.81
C MET A 10 -2.10 -6.45 -5.48
N ALA A 11 -2.51 -7.08 -4.38
CA ALA A 11 -1.83 -6.90 -3.09
C ALA A 11 -0.39 -7.42 -3.15
N GLN A 12 -0.14 -8.53 -3.85
CA GLN A 12 1.20 -9.05 -4.05
C GLN A 12 2.07 -8.10 -4.88
N ARG A 13 1.54 -7.56 -5.99
CA ARG A 13 2.21 -6.55 -6.83
C ARG A 13 2.55 -5.30 -6.02
N LEU A 14 1.59 -4.79 -5.25
CA LEU A 14 1.79 -3.64 -4.36
C LEU A 14 2.93 -3.92 -3.38
N ALA A 15 2.93 -5.08 -2.73
CA ALA A 15 3.97 -5.46 -1.78
C ALA A 15 5.35 -5.58 -2.42
N GLU A 16 5.44 -6.14 -3.63
CA GLU A 16 6.71 -6.20 -4.39
C GLU A 16 7.25 -4.82 -4.72
N GLY A 17 6.39 -3.89 -5.17
CA GLY A 17 6.79 -2.51 -5.45
C GLY A 17 7.21 -1.74 -4.21
N VAL A 18 6.50 -1.92 -3.09
CA VAL A 18 6.79 -1.25 -1.82
C VAL A 18 8.13 -1.67 -1.22
N ARG A 19 8.52 -2.95 -1.35
CA ARG A 19 9.81 -3.46 -0.83
C ARG A 19 11.03 -2.74 -1.41
N ALA A 20 10.90 -2.08 -2.56
CA ALA A 20 11.97 -1.33 -3.19
C ALA A 20 12.05 0.14 -2.73
N ILE A 21 11.21 0.56 -1.78
CA ILE A 21 11.13 1.95 -1.30
C ILE A 21 11.74 2.02 0.10
N ASP A 22 12.87 2.69 0.22
CA ASP A 22 13.54 2.90 1.51
C ASP A 22 12.64 3.66 2.48
N GLY A 23 12.60 3.21 3.73
CA GLY A 23 11.77 3.80 4.78
C GLY A 23 10.33 3.29 4.84
N VAL A 24 9.95 2.32 3.98
CA VAL A 24 8.68 1.60 4.08
C VAL A 24 8.92 0.15 4.52
N GLU A 25 8.30 -0.26 5.62
CA GLU A 25 8.42 -1.60 6.19
C GLU A 25 7.12 -2.38 6.00
N ILE A 26 7.18 -3.60 5.45
CA ILE A 26 6.01 -4.50 5.41
C ILE A 26 5.96 -5.31 6.71
N LEU A 27 4.87 -5.17 7.45
CA LEU A 27 4.73 -5.69 8.83
C LEU A 27 4.36 -7.17 8.87
N HIS A 28 3.64 -7.65 7.86
CA HIS A 28 3.09 -9.00 7.82
C HIS A 28 3.22 -9.64 6.43
N PRO A 29 3.33 -10.98 6.36
CA PRO A 29 3.24 -11.69 5.08
C PRO A 29 1.94 -11.36 4.34
N VAL A 30 2.05 -11.06 3.05
CA VAL A 30 0.90 -10.77 2.20
C VAL A 30 0.30 -12.10 1.75
N GLN A 31 -0.77 -12.53 2.42
CA GLN A 31 -1.43 -13.82 2.20
C GLN A 31 -2.85 -13.69 1.61
N ALA A 32 -3.33 -12.45 1.48
CA ALA A 32 -4.66 -12.11 0.98
C ALA A 32 -4.58 -10.80 0.19
N ASN A 33 -5.66 -10.03 0.17
CA ASN A 33 -5.78 -8.77 -0.57
C ASN A 33 -5.36 -7.53 0.25
N ALA A 34 -4.60 -7.71 1.34
CA ALA A 34 -4.22 -6.65 2.27
C ALA A 34 -2.70 -6.57 2.41
N VAL A 35 -2.17 -5.35 2.39
CA VAL A 35 -0.77 -5.04 2.70
C VAL A 35 -0.74 -4.15 3.93
N PHE A 36 -0.03 -4.62 4.96
CA PHE A 36 0.21 -3.84 6.19
C PHE A 36 1.62 -3.29 6.12
N ALA A 37 1.74 -1.98 6.20
CA ALA A 37 3.02 -1.31 6.07
C ALA A 37 3.20 -0.22 7.14
N ARG A 38 4.44 0.09 7.47
CA ARG A 38 4.83 1.22 8.31
C ARG A 38 5.65 2.19 7.50
N LEU A 39 5.35 3.48 7.64
CA LEU A 39 6.03 4.59 6.99
C LEU A 39 5.85 5.88 7.81
N PRO A 40 6.62 6.95 7.56
CA PRO A 40 6.49 8.19 8.33
C PRO A 40 5.08 8.76 8.26
N HIS A 41 4.53 9.16 9.41
CA HIS A 41 3.14 9.65 9.54
C HIS A 41 2.80 10.79 8.55
N ALA A 42 3.71 11.76 8.40
CA ALA A 42 3.51 12.86 7.45
C ALA A 42 3.44 12.41 5.97
N VAL A 43 4.10 11.31 5.60
CA VAL A 43 3.99 10.72 4.26
C VAL A 43 2.62 10.09 4.08
N THR A 44 2.13 9.38 5.10
CA THR A 44 0.78 8.81 5.11
C THR A 44 -0.29 9.87 4.91
N GLU A 45 -0.25 10.97 5.65
CA GLU A 45 -1.23 12.05 5.53
C GLU A 45 -1.27 12.62 4.10
N ARG A 46 -0.11 12.90 3.50
CA ARG A 46 -0.04 13.39 2.10
C ARG A 46 -0.55 12.38 1.08
N LEU A 47 -0.28 11.09 1.30
CA LEU A 47 -0.85 10.04 0.46
C LEU A 47 -2.37 9.94 0.61
N GLN A 48 -2.92 10.18 1.79
CA GLN A 48 -4.36 10.15 2.05
C GLN A 48 -5.12 11.29 1.36
N GLU A 49 -4.45 12.40 1.01
CA GLU A 49 -5.04 13.45 0.16
C GLU A 49 -5.35 12.96 -1.26
N ARG A 50 -4.64 11.92 -1.74
CA ARG A 50 -4.73 11.39 -3.10
C ARG A 50 -5.40 10.02 -3.17
N PHE A 51 -5.21 9.19 -2.14
CA PHE A 51 -5.66 7.79 -2.11
C PHE A 51 -6.45 7.49 -0.84
N ARG A 52 -7.50 6.67 -0.96
CA ARG A 52 -8.31 6.31 0.22
C ARG A 52 -7.75 5.09 0.92
N PHE A 53 -7.20 5.30 2.11
CA PHE A 53 -6.84 4.26 3.06
C PHE A 53 -6.72 4.88 4.46
N TYR A 54 -6.56 4.05 5.49
CA TYR A 54 -6.54 4.49 6.88
C TYR A 54 -5.35 3.91 7.61
N PHE A 55 -4.97 4.56 8.71
CA PHE A 55 -4.07 3.96 9.69
C PHE A 55 -4.71 2.70 10.26
N TRP A 56 -3.86 1.70 10.44
CA TRP A 56 -4.14 0.52 11.25
C TRP A 56 -3.75 0.78 12.70
N ASP A 57 -2.59 1.41 12.91
CA ASP A 57 -2.14 1.98 14.18
C ASP A 57 -1.46 3.32 13.87
N GLU A 58 -2.14 4.42 14.16
CA GLU A 58 -1.65 5.76 13.83
C GLU A 58 -0.44 6.16 14.69
N ALA A 59 -0.38 5.73 15.95
CA ALA A 59 0.74 6.04 16.84
C ALA A 59 2.02 5.36 16.36
N ALA A 60 1.90 4.17 15.77
CA ALA A 60 3.02 3.43 15.17
C ALA A 60 3.35 3.85 13.73
N GLY A 61 2.47 4.60 13.06
CA GLY A 61 2.57 4.90 11.63
C GLY A 61 2.23 3.71 10.72
N ASP A 62 1.46 2.74 11.25
CA ASP A 62 1.07 1.53 10.54
C ASP A 62 -0.20 1.78 9.74
N VAL A 63 -0.23 1.35 8.48
CA VAL A 63 -1.34 1.52 7.55
C VAL A 63 -1.78 0.18 6.99
N ARG A 64 -3.04 0.12 6.57
CA ARG A 64 -3.60 -1.04 5.88
C ARG A 64 -4.09 -0.64 4.50
N TRP A 65 -3.39 -1.11 3.47
CA TRP A 65 -3.79 -0.97 2.08
C TRP A 65 -4.56 -2.21 1.63
N MET A 66 -5.74 -1.99 1.06
CA MET A 66 -6.64 -3.06 0.62
C MET A 66 -6.79 -3.00 -0.90
N CYS A 67 -6.53 -4.12 -1.57
CA CYS A 67 -6.87 -4.29 -2.98
C CYS A 67 -8.26 -4.92 -3.10
N SER A 68 -9.05 -4.45 -4.05
CA SER A 68 -10.37 -5.00 -4.36
C SER A 68 -10.32 -5.83 -5.63
N PHE A 69 -11.46 -6.42 -6.02
CA PHE A 69 -11.57 -7.14 -7.29
C PHE A 69 -11.45 -6.24 -8.52
N ASP A 70 -11.58 -4.92 -8.33
CA ASP A 70 -11.54 -3.89 -9.37
C ASP A 70 -10.26 -3.05 -9.34
N THR A 71 -9.34 -3.33 -8.40
CA THR A 71 -8.05 -2.64 -8.39
C THR A 71 -7.27 -3.01 -9.64
N GLY A 72 -6.96 -2.04 -10.50
CA GLY A 72 -6.16 -2.24 -11.70
C GLY A 72 -4.66 -2.23 -11.42
N GLU A 73 -3.86 -2.70 -12.38
CA GLU A 73 -2.40 -2.56 -12.32
C GLU A 73 -1.99 -1.08 -12.30
N ASP A 74 -2.66 -0.24 -13.08
CA ASP A 74 -2.42 1.21 -13.12
C ASP A 74 -2.71 1.90 -11.78
N ASP A 75 -3.69 1.42 -11.00
CA ASP A 75 -3.96 1.95 -9.65
C ASP A 75 -2.79 1.64 -8.70
N VAL A 76 -2.26 0.42 -8.78
CA VAL A 76 -1.09 -0.01 -7.99
C VAL A 76 0.14 0.80 -8.38
N ASP A 77 0.38 0.95 -9.68
CA ASP A 77 1.55 1.68 -10.19
C ASP A 77 1.47 3.17 -9.85
N ALA A 78 0.29 3.78 -9.96
CA ALA A 78 0.06 5.17 -9.55
C ALA A 78 0.28 5.38 -8.05
N PHE A 79 -0.17 4.43 -7.21
CA PHE A 79 0.07 4.47 -5.77
C PHE A 79 1.56 4.34 -5.44
N LEU A 80 2.26 3.39 -6.07
CA LEU A 80 3.70 3.18 -5.87
C LEU A 80 4.52 4.40 -6.29
N GLN A 81 4.15 5.03 -7.41
CA GLN A 81 4.81 6.25 -7.88
C GLN A 81 4.61 7.40 -6.89
N ALA A 82 3.38 7.61 -6.42
CA ALA A 82 3.10 8.62 -5.41
C ALA A 82 3.86 8.36 -4.10
N LEU A 83 3.90 7.12 -3.64
CA LEU A 83 4.63 6.75 -2.42
C LEU A 83 6.12 7.05 -2.58
N LYS A 84 6.74 6.71 -3.72
CA LYS A 84 8.15 7.04 -4.00
C LYS A 84 8.41 8.54 -3.98
N GLU A 85 7.53 9.32 -4.63
CA GLU A 85 7.64 10.78 -4.65
C GLU A 85 7.55 11.38 -3.25
N GLU A 86 6.59 10.94 -2.44
CA GLU A 86 6.39 11.48 -1.09
C GLU A 86 7.49 11.06 -0.11
N MET A 87 8.11 9.89 -0.32
CA MET A 87 9.26 9.39 0.48
C MET A 87 10.59 10.08 0.12
N ALA A 88 10.71 10.65 -1.08
CA ALA A 88 11.93 11.32 -1.55
C ALA A 88 11.96 12.83 -1.27
N ARG A 89 10.91 13.38 -0.65
CA ARG A 89 10.80 14.81 -0.32
C ARG A 89 11.56 15.19 0.95
#